data_AF-A0A1B7T9H4-F1
#
_entry.id   AF-A0A1B7T9H4-F1
#
_cell.length_a   1.000
_cell.length_b   1.000
_cell.length_c   1.000
_cell.angle_alpha   90.00
_cell.angle_beta   90.00
_cell.angle_gamma   90.00
#
_symmetry.space_group_name_H-M   'P 1'
#
loop_
_entity.id
_entity.type
_entity.pdbx_description
1 polymer ?
#
loop_
_entity_poly.entity_id
_entity_poly.type
_entity_poly.pdbx_seq_one_letter_code
_entity_poly.pdbx_strand_id
1 'polypeptide(L)'
;METISVRETGEPRELSINPTKTPSTELNSNDDLPTKTVFPVYKAKYSGVDVYELAHSTGSVMKRKSDNWVNATHILKAAKFAKAKRTRILEKDVIGREHEKIQGGFGKYQGTWVPMHVAVELALKYNIYDELKNLLEYVLKEGEAEPELAPKHTHAVKKD
;
A
#
# COMPACT_ATOMS: atom_id res chain seq x y z
N MET A 1 62.23 -4.08 -47.23
CA MET A 1 62.47 -5.35 -46.53
C MET A 1 61.35 -6.30 -46.91
N GLU A 2 61.77 -7.48 -47.33
CA GLU A 2 61.08 -8.58 -48.02
C GLU A 2 59.86 -9.16 -47.28
N THR A 3 58.78 -9.49 -48.02
CA THR A 3 58.17 -10.84 -48.26
C THR A 3 57.34 -11.36 -47.07
N ILE A 4 56.23 -12.10 -47.18
CA ILE A 4 55.94 -13.41 -47.81
C ILE A 4 54.38 -13.58 -47.76
N SER A 5 53.68 -13.79 -48.89
CA SER A 5 53.04 -15.05 -49.37
C SER A 5 52.12 -15.80 -48.39
N VAL A 6 50.84 -16.04 -48.73
CA VAL A 6 50.30 -17.29 -49.33
C VAL A 6 48.75 -17.30 -49.44
N ARG A 7 48.28 -17.53 -50.66
CA ARG A 7 47.16 -18.39 -51.13
C ARG A 7 46.63 -19.47 -50.16
N GLU A 8 45.32 -19.73 -50.18
CA GLU A 8 44.69 -20.90 -50.85
C GLU A 8 43.30 -21.31 -50.26
N THR A 9 42.36 -21.48 -51.20
CA THR A 9 41.07 -22.21 -51.30
C THR A 9 40.46 -23.02 -50.15
N GLY A 10 39.11 -23.09 -50.14
CA GLY A 10 38.38 -24.24 -49.59
C GLY A 10 36.86 -24.04 -49.48
N GLU A 11 36.12 -24.63 -50.41
CA GLU A 11 34.65 -24.58 -50.60
C GLU A 11 33.91 -25.66 -49.75
N PRO A 12 32.63 -26.00 -50.01
CA PRO A 12 31.45 -25.78 -49.15
C PRO A 12 31.00 -27.02 -48.35
N ARG A 13 30.11 -26.87 -47.36
CA ARG A 13 29.33 -27.99 -46.79
C ARG A 13 27.88 -27.64 -46.50
N GLU A 14 27.06 -28.08 -47.45
CA GLU A 14 25.87 -28.94 -47.35
C GLU A 14 24.81 -28.68 -46.27
N LEU A 15 23.58 -28.56 -46.80
CA LEU A 15 22.29 -28.53 -46.13
C LEU A 15 22.02 -29.83 -45.37
N SER A 16 21.62 -29.72 -44.11
CA SER A 16 20.86 -30.77 -43.43
C SER A 16 19.57 -30.19 -42.89
N ILE A 17 18.48 -30.61 -43.52
CA ILE A 17 17.09 -30.40 -43.15
C ILE A 17 16.68 -31.57 -42.25
N ASN A 18 15.94 -31.28 -41.17
CA ASN A 18 14.81 -32.04 -40.59
C ASN A 18 14.67 -31.74 -39.07
N PRO A 19 13.52 -32.02 -38.44
CA PRO A 19 12.21 -31.42 -38.67
C PRO A 19 11.59 -30.90 -37.34
N THR A 20 10.46 -30.21 -37.48
CA THR A 20 9.55 -29.68 -36.46
C THR A 20 9.48 -30.42 -35.11
N LYS A 21 9.66 -29.66 -34.02
CA LYS A 21 8.98 -29.90 -32.74
C LYS A 21 8.67 -28.57 -32.03
N THR A 22 7.48 -28.02 -32.28
CA THR A 22 6.78 -27.14 -31.32
C THR A 22 6.12 -28.07 -30.29
N PRO A 23 5.83 -27.70 -29.02
CA PRO A 23 5.64 -26.36 -28.44
C PRO A 23 6.46 -26.13 -27.15
N SER A 24 6.75 -24.91 -26.69
CA SER A 24 5.81 -24.04 -25.97
C SER A 24 6.59 -22.81 -25.47
N THR A 25 5.93 -21.66 -25.48
CA THR A 25 6.03 -20.59 -24.47
C THR A 25 7.43 -20.04 -24.15
N GLU A 26 7.86 -19.01 -24.88
CA GLU A 26 8.72 -17.95 -24.31
C GLU A 26 8.30 -16.59 -24.88
N LEU A 27 7.30 -15.96 -24.26
CA LEU A 27 7.18 -14.50 -24.29
C LEU A 27 7.94 -13.98 -23.07
N ASN A 28 9.21 -13.66 -23.32
CA ASN A 28 10.05 -12.89 -22.42
C ASN A 28 9.60 -11.42 -22.51
N SER A 29 9.04 -10.89 -21.43
CA SER A 29 8.76 -9.46 -21.28
C SER A 29 8.99 -9.10 -19.83
N ASN A 30 10.23 -8.72 -19.53
CA ASN A 30 10.60 -8.00 -18.32
C ASN A 30 9.94 -6.61 -18.34
N ASP A 31 8.68 -6.55 -17.94
CA ASP A 31 8.07 -5.33 -17.41
C ASP A 31 8.06 -5.45 -15.88
N ASP A 32 9.20 -5.12 -15.25
CA ASP A 32 9.22 -4.86 -13.80
C ASP A 32 8.57 -3.49 -13.56
N LEU A 33 7.23 -3.48 -13.60
CA LEU A 33 6.44 -2.40 -13.05
C LEU A 33 6.68 -2.44 -11.53
N PRO A 34 7.03 -1.31 -10.86
CA PRO A 34 7.27 -1.32 -9.43
C PRO A 34 6.05 -1.93 -8.73
N THR A 35 6.28 -3.05 -8.03
CA THR A 35 5.24 -3.81 -7.37
C THR A 35 4.53 -2.86 -6.41
N LYS A 36 3.32 -2.42 -6.76
CA LYS A 36 2.51 -1.49 -5.96
C LYS A 36 2.45 -2.05 -4.54
N THR A 37 2.99 -1.34 -3.56
CA THR A 37 3.03 -1.81 -2.17
C THR A 37 1.60 -1.95 -1.66
N VAL A 38 1.15 -3.20 -1.49
CA VAL A 38 -0.17 -3.53 -0.96
C VAL A 38 -0.06 -3.63 0.55
N PHE A 39 -0.73 -2.74 1.27
CA PHE A 39 -0.80 -2.81 2.73
C PHE A 39 -1.98 -3.68 3.19
N PRO A 40 -1.78 -4.59 4.16
CA PRO A 40 -2.83 -5.45 4.66
C PRO A 40 -3.82 -4.66 5.54
N VAL A 41 -5.09 -5.09 5.49
CA VAL A 41 -6.18 -4.54 6.31
C VAL A 41 -6.66 -5.63 7.27
N TYR A 42 -6.80 -5.26 8.54
CA TYR A 42 -7.22 -6.15 9.62
C TYR A 42 -8.49 -5.63 10.29
N LYS A 43 -9.22 -6.52 10.97
CA LYS A 43 -10.24 -6.10 11.94
C LYS A 43 -9.58 -5.86 13.30
N ALA A 44 -9.95 -4.77 13.98
CA ALA A 44 -9.55 -4.49 15.34
C ALA A 44 -10.66 -3.81 16.15
N LYS A 45 -10.52 -3.81 17.48
CA LYS A 45 -11.39 -3.08 18.41
C LYS A 45 -10.55 -2.26 19.37
N TYR A 46 -10.85 -0.96 19.47
CA TYR A 46 -10.16 -0.03 20.36
C TYR A 46 -11.19 0.70 21.23
N SER A 47 -11.08 0.54 22.55
CA SER A 47 -12.01 1.19 23.51
C SER A 47 -13.49 0.95 23.18
N GLY A 48 -13.83 -0.26 22.74
CA GLY A 48 -15.20 -0.64 22.37
C GLY A 48 -15.59 -0.33 20.92
N VAL A 49 -14.81 0.48 20.20
CA VAL A 49 -15.08 0.86 18.81
C VAL A 49 -14.45 -0.13 17.83
N ASP A 50 -15.28 -0.73 16.98
CA ASP A 50 -14.83 -1.61 15.90
C ASP A 50 -14.26 -0.80 14.72
N VAL A 51 -13.08 -1.19 14.24
CA VAL A 51 -12.37 -0.54 13.12
C VAL A 51 -11.79 -1.57 12.14
N TYR A 52 -11.64 -1.13 10.90
CA TYR A 52 -10.66 -1.66 9.96
C TYR A 52 -9.33 -0.92 10.13
N GLU A 53 -8.24 -1.67 10.24
CA GLU A 53 -6.89 -1.15 10.44
C GLU A 53 -5.99 -1.56 9.28
N LEU A 54 -5.53 -0.58 8.50
CA LEU A 54 -4.48 -0.77 7.50
C LEU A 54 -3.11 -0.58 8.15
N ALA A 55 -2.27 -1.61 8.10
CA ALA A 55 -0.92 -1.57 8.65
C ALA A 55 0.05 -0.95 7.63
N HIS A 56 0.21 0.37 7.69
CA HIS A 56 1.10 1.13 6.81
C HIS A 56 2.53 1.18 7.38
N SER A 57 3.52 1.43 6.52
CA SER A 57 4.93 1.56 6.90
C SER A 57 5.20 2.62 7.98
N THR A 58 4.34 3.64 8.07
CA THR A 58 4.42 4.74 9.05
C THR A 58 3.49 4.55 10.27
N GLY A 59 2.90 3.36 10.43
CA GLY A 59 1.93 3.03 11.46
C GLY A 59 0.53 2.76 10.91
N SER A 60 -0.47 2.71 11.80
CA SER A 60 -1.83 2.33 11.43
C SER A 60 -2.62 3.45 10.75
N VAL A 61 -3.46 3.12 9.77
CA VAL A 61 -4.57 3.95 9.28
C VAL A 61 -5.87 3.24 9.60
N MET A 62 -6.81 3.93 10.26
CA MET A 62 -8.02 3.30 10.80
C MET A 62 -9.28 3.89 10.17
N LYS A 63 -10.25 3.01 9.92
CA LYS A 63 -11.60 3.33 9.48
C LYS A 63 -12.62 2.69 10.41
N ARG A 64 -13.54 3.47 10.99
CA ARG A 64 -14.62 2.95 11.84
C ARG A 64 -15.62 2.16 11.03
N LYS A 65 -16.10 1.05 11.59
CA LYS A 65 -17.10 0.21 10.92
C LYS A 65 -18.53 0.80 10.99
N SER A 66 -18.82 1.59 12.02
CA SER A 66 -20.17 2.12 12.29
C SER A 66 -20.61 3.20 11.29
N ASP A 67 -19.68 4.05 10.86
CA ASP A 67 -19.96 5.25 10.09
C ASP A 67 -19.00 5.45 8.90
N ASN A 68 -18.02 4.55 8.72
CA ASN A 68 -16.95 4.67 7.72
C ASN A 68 -16.06 5.92 7.88
N TRP A 69 -16.03 6.54 9.06
CA TRP A 69 -15.13 7.65 9.32
C TRP A 69 -13.68 7.16 9.40
N VAL A 70 -12.76 7.97 8.91
CA VAL A 70 -11.34 7.64 8.80
C VAL A 70 -10.53 8.64 9.62
N ASN A 71 -9.47 8.16 10.28
CA ASN A 71 -8.58 9.04 11.04
C ASN A 71 -7.66 9.85 10.10
N ALA A 72 -7.97 11.12 9.90
CA ALA A 72 -7.20 12.05 9.07
C ALA A 72 -5.76 12.25 9.58
N THR A 73 -5.53 12.20 10.89
CA THR A 73 -4.17 12.26 11.45
C THR A 73 -3.32 11.10 10.96
N HIS A 74 -3.91 9.92 10.79
CA HIS A 74 -3.21 8.74 10.25
C HIS A 74 -2.88 8.90 8.77
N ILE A 75 -3.81 9.41 7.96
CA ILE A 75 -3.56 9.71 6.53
C ILE A 75 -2.36 10.66 6.38
N LEU A 76 -2.32 11.73 7.19
CA LEU A 76 -1.22 12.70 7.14
C LEU A 76 0.11 12.14 7.68
N LYS A 77 0.07 11.13 8.57
CA LYS A 77 1.26 10.38 8.97
C LYS A 77 1.74 9.45 7.84
N ALA A 78 0.82 8.80 7.13
CA ALA A 78 1.13 7.97 5.95
C ALA A 78 1.81 8.79 4.84
N ALA A 79 1.36 10.04 4.65
CA ALA A 79 2.03 11.02 3.79
C ALA A 79 3.38 11.55 4.33
N LYS A 80 3.93 10.95 5.40
CA LYS A 80 5.24 11.26 6.01
C LYS A 80 5.41 12.72 6.45
N PHE A 81 4.33 13.45 6.72
CA PHE A 81 4.42 14.82 7.18
C PHE A 81 4.81 14.89 8.66
N ALA A 82 5.73 15.80 9.00
CA ALA A 82 6.10 16.10 10.38
C ALA A 82 4.93 16.69 11.19
N LYS A 83 4.99 16.59 12.52
CA LYS A 83 3.90 16.99 13.44
C LYS A 83 3.37 18.40 13.15
N ALA A 84 4.26 19.39 13.05
CA ALA A 84 3.87 20.78 12.80
C ALA A 84 3.11 20.96 11.47
N LYS A 85 3.55 20.27 10.40
CA LYS A 85 2.87 20.31 9.10
C LYS A 85 1.49 19.65 9.16
N ARG A 86 1.36 18.51 9.86
CA ARG A 86 0.06 17.86 10.06
C ARG A 86 -0.90 18.76 10.83
N THR A 87 -0.44 19.42 11.89
CA THR A 87 -1.25 20.38 12.67
C THR A 87 -1.78 21.51 11.78
N ARG A 88 -0.91 22.15 10.99
CA ARG A 88 -1.31 23.22 10.06
C ARG A 88 -2.32 22.74 9.01
N ILE A 89 -2.14 21.54 8.47
CA ILE A 89 -3.07 20.96 7.49
C ILE A 89 -4.43 20.70 8.14
N LEU A 90 -4.47 20.08 9.32
CA LEU A 90 -5.72 19.83 10.04
C LEU A 90 -6.47 21.13 10.30
N GLU A 91 -5.78 22.14 10.84
CA GLU A 91 -6.34 23.47 11.13
C GLU A 91 -6.95 24.12 9.89
N LYS A 92 -6.25 24.08 8.75
CA LYS A 92 -6.66 24.77 7.52
C LYS A 92 -7.72 24.01 6.73
N ASP A 93 -7.54 22.71 6.56
CA ASP A 93 -8.27 21.93 5.56
C ASP A 93 -9.33 20.99 6.18
N VAL A 94 -9.28 20.76 7.49
CA VAL A 94 -10.16 19.79 8.19
C VAL A 94 -11.08 20.44 9.21
N ILE A 95 -10.59 21.34 10.07
CA ILE A 95 -11.40 21.88 11.19
C ILE A 95 -12.64 22.64 10.73
N GLY A 96 -12.60 23.29 9.57
CA GLY A 96 -13.76 23.97 8.99
C GLY A 96 -14.83 23.04 8.39
N ARG A 97 -14.56 21.73 8.33
CA ARG A 97 -15.48 20.70 7.81
C ARG A 97 -16.02 19.84 8.95
N GLU A 98 -16.94 18.94 8.62
CA GLU A 98 -17.40 17.91 9.56
C GLU A 98 -16.23 17.02 10.01
N HIS A 99 -16.02 16.94 11.33
CA HIS A 99 -14.94 16.19 11.93
C HIS A 99 -15.20 15.91 13.42
N GLU A 100 -14.46 14.97 13.99
CA GLU A 100 -14.51 14.59 15.39
C GLU A 100 -13.08 14.51 15.92
N LYS A 101 -12.79 15.24 17.01
CA LYS A 101 -11.50 15.14 17.69
C LYS A 101 -11.59 14.18 18.84
N ILE A 102 -10.79 13.11 18.78
CA ILE A 102 -10.63 12.16 19.88
C ILE A 102 -9.29 12.43 20.56
N GLN A 103 -9.35 12.85 21.82
CA GLN A 103 -8.22 13.11 22.70
C GLN A 103 -8.39 12.29 23.98
N GLY A 104 -7.32 11.67 24.50
CA GLY A 104 -7.40 10.75 25.64
C GLY A 104 -7.71 9.29 25.23
N GLY A 105 -7.65 8.36 26.18
CA GLY A 105 -7.82 6.92 25.90
C GLY A 105 -6.63 6.26 25.18
N PHE A 106 -6.90 5.18 24.42
CA PHE A 106 -5.85 4.38 23.77
C PHE A 106 -5.14 5.16 22.66
N GLY A 107 -3.82 5.31 22.78
CA GLY A 107 -3.03 6.24 21.96
C GLY A 107 -3.10 6.01 20.45
N LYS A 108 -3.26 4.77 19.97
CA LYS A 108 -3.37 4.49 18.52
C LYS A 108 -4.69 4.93 17.89
N TYR A 109 -5.75 5.10 18.70
CA TYR A 109 -7.09 5.46 18.20
C TYR A 109 -7.32 6.98 18.19
N GLN A 110 -6.49 7.74 18.92
CA GLN A 110 -6.56 9.19 19.00
C GLN A 110 -6.31 9.87 17.64
N GLY A 111 -6.92 11.03 17.45
CA GLY A 111 -6.74 11.83 16.24
C GLY A 111 -7.99 12.61 15.84
N THR A 112 -7.94 13.16 14.64
CA THR A 112 -9.10 13.82 14.02
C THR A 112 -9.72 12.84 13.04
N TRP A 113 -10.97 12.47 13.29
CA TRP A 113 -11.78 11.59 12.46
C TRP A 113 -12.64 12.42 11.54
N VAL A 114 -12.77 11.98 10.29
CA VAL A 114 -13.52 12.68 9.25
C VAL A 114 -14.36 11.69 8.45
N PRO A 115 -15.49 12.14 7.87
CA PRO A 115 -16.26 11.33 6.94
C PRO A 115 -15.41 10.83 5.76
N MET A 116 -15.80 9.68 5.18
CA MET A 116 -15.07 9.03 4.09
C MET A 116 -14.73 9.98 2.92
N HIS A 117 -15.66 10.84 2.49
CA HIS A 117 -15.43 11.76 1.37
C HIS A 117 -14.26 12.74 1.65
N VAL A 118 -14.18 13.29 2.87
CA VAL A 118 -13.07 14.16 3.30
C VAL A 118 -11.76 13.38 3.33
N ALA A 119 -11.78 12.14 3.81
CA ALA A 119 -10.61 11.28 3.87
C ALA A 119 -10.04 10.98 2.48
N VAL A 120 -10.92 10.67 1.51
CA VAL A 120 -10.55 10.45 0.10
C VAL A 120 -9.94 11.71 -0.50
N GLU A 121 -10.56 12.88 -0.30
CA GLU A 121 -10.03 14.16 -0.78
C GLU A 121 -8.63 14.45 -0.22
N LEU A 122 -8.41 14.26 1.09
CA LEU A 122 -7.08 14.41 1.70
C LEU A 122 -6.06 13.43 1.11
N ALA A 123 -6.46 12.18 0.93
CA ALA A 123 -5.57 11.14 0.40
C ALA A 123 -5.15 11.43 -1.05
N LEU A 124 -6.07 11.91 -1.88
CA LEU A 124 -5.80 12.36 -3.25
C LEU A 124 -4.91 13.61 -3.25
N LYS A 125 -5.25 14.63 -2.46
CA LYS A 125 -4.52 15.90 -2.39
C LYS A 125 -3.04 15.73 -2.03
N TYR A 126 -2.72 14.73 -1.22
CA TYR A 126 -1.36 14.46 -0.75
C TYR A 126 -0.73 13.20 -1.38
N ASN A 127 -1.28 12.70 -2.50
CA ASN A 127 -0.75 11.58 -3.27
C ASN A 127 -0.49 10.31 -2.45
N ILE A 128 -1.38 10.01 -1.50
CA ILE A 128 -1.32 8.80 -0.67
C ILE A 128 -2.53 7.88 -0.90
N TYR A 129 -3.45 8.25 -1.79
CA TYR A 129 -4.65 7.47 -2.09
C TYR A 129 -4.35 6.04 -2.52
N ASP A 130 -3.38 5.85 -3.42
CA ASP A 130 -3.02 4.53 -3.94
C ASP A 130 -2.53 3.56 -2.86
N GLU A 131 -1.82 4.08 -1.86
CA GLU A 131 -1.33 3.31 -0.72
C GLU A 131 -2.46 2.97 0.26
N LEU A 132 -3.49 3.81 0.35
CA LEU A 132 -4.62 3.65 1.27
C LEU A 132 -5.86 3.03 0.62
N LYS A 133 -5.81 2.76 -0.69
CA LYS A 133 -6.94 2.29 -1.51
C LYS A 133 -7.64 1.09 -0.89
N ASN A 134 -6.88 0.11 -0.42
CA ASN A 134 -7.39 -1.10 0.22
C ASN A 134 -8.24 -0.84 1.47
N LEU A 135 -8.04 0.28 2.17
CA LEU A 135 -8.87 0.67 3.32
C LEU A 135 -10.05 1.55 2.90
N LEU A 136 -9.80 2.53 2.02
CA LEU A 136 -10.80 3.52 1.62
C LEU A 136 -11.93 2.89 0.80
N GLU A 137 -11.59 1.96 -0.10
CA GLU A 137 -12.57 1.25 -0.93
C GLU A 137 -13.11 -0.02 -0.26
N TYR A 138 -12.59 -0.40 0.92
CA TYR A 138 -13.06 -1.60 1.59
C TYR A 138 -14.54 -1.50 1.96
N VAL A 139 -15.38 -2.30 1.34
CA VAL A 139 -16.78 -2.46 1.70
C VAL A 139 -16.99 -3.92 2.03
N LEU A 140 -17.38 -4.21 3.27
CA LEU A 140 -17.77 -5.57 3.64
C LEU A 140 -19.09 -5.88 2.94
N LYS A 141 -19.07 -6.77 1.95
CA LYS A 141 -20.30 -7.25 1.32
C LYS A 141 -20.95 -8.30 2.20
N GLU A 142 -22.28 -8.30 2.21
CA GLU A 142 -23.07 -9.29 2.95
C GLU A 142 -22.71 -10.71 2.48
N GLY A 143 -22.24 -11.56 3.41
CA GLY A 143 -21.80 -12.92 3.11
C GLY A 143 -20.31 -13.12 2.84
N GLU A 144 -19.49 -12.06 2.77
CA GLU A 144 -18.03 -12.18 2.67
C GLU A 144 -17.36 -12.34 4.04
N ALA A 145 -16.28 -13.14 4.09
CA ALA A 145 -15.46 -13.28 5.28
C ALA A 145 -14.76 -11.95 5.61
N GLU A 146 -14.88 -11.53 6.85
CA GLU A 146 -14.24 -10.32 7.37
C GLU A 146 -12.69 -10.49 7.41
N PRO A 147 -11.88 -9.41 7.31
CA PRO A 147 -10.43 -9.55 7.30
C PRO A 147 -9.96 -10.15 8.61
N GLU A 148 -8.90 -10.96 8.55
CA GLU A 148 -8.34 -11.61 9.73
C GLU A 148 -7.94 -10.59 10.81
N LEU A 149 -7.94 -11.04 12.06
CA LEU A 149 -7.44 -10.23 13.17
C LEU A 149 -5.94 -9.97 12.97
N ALA A 150 -5.49 -8.76 13.30
CA ALA A 150 -4.07 -8.44 13.26
C ALA A 150 -3.29 -9.43 14.16
N PRO A 151 -2.07 -9.85 13.77
CA PRO A 151 -1.22 -10.66 14.62
C PRO A 151 -1.05 -9.99 15.99
N LYS A 152 -1.36 -10.71 17.07
CA LYS A 152 -1.31 -10.16 18.43
C LYS A 152 0.13 -9.72 18.73
N HIS A 153 0.36 -8.41 18.84
CA HIS A 153 1.57 -7.91 19.49
C HIS A 153 1.45 -8.18 20.99
N THR A 154 2.18 -9.18 21.48
CA THR A 154 2.35 -9.45 22.90
C THR A 154 2.89 -8.20 23.57
N HIS A 155 2.07 -7.50 24.35
CA HIS A 155 2.57 -6.46 25.24
C HIS A 155 3.46 -7.15 26.26
N ALA A 156 4.78 -6.94 26.14
CA ALA A 156 5.72 -7.31 27.18
C ALA A 156 5.33 -6.54 28.45
N VAL A 157 4.74 -7.25 29.40
CA VAL A 157 4.52 -6.75 30.77
C VAL A 157 5.91 -6.53 31.36
N LYS A 158 6.28 -5.27 31.58
CA LYS A 158 7.43 -4.99 32.46
C LYS A 158 7.01 -5.43 33.86
N LYS A 159 7.73 -6.42 34.40
CA LYS A 159 7.71 -6.71 35.83
C LYS A 159 8.33 -5.52 36.55
N ASP A 160 7.60 -4.98 37.52
CA ASP A 160 8.13 -4.12 38.57
C ASP A 160 9.15 -4.87 39.46
#